data_AF-A0A959J2K0-F1
#
_entry.id   AF-A0A959J2K0-F1
#
_cell.length_a   1.000
_cell.length_b   1.000
_cell.length_c   1.000
_cell.angle_alpha   90.00
_cell.angle_beta   90.00
_cell.angle_gamma   90.00
#
_symmetry.space_group_name_H-M   'P 1'
#
loop_
_entity.id
_entity.type
_entity.pdbx_description
1 polymer ?
#
loop_
_entity_poly.entity_id
_entity_poly.type
_entity_poly.pdbx_seq_one_letter_code
_entity_poly.pdbx_strand_id
1 'polypeptide(L)'
;MLRLTSKWNIGYFAECLFFAHDWRMPVAAKWWPVAEIGIFGLVGQVFMTKAFQLEKTSVLAPFKYMELVYALLLGFIFFGETYRWLPFVGILLIIRDNGGDLRPNQLFLRQLYRQYSRRSSGRLYCFYTVINIVSMIRHLMFVVFMLSFFDLVSQDSGPIYDVYAFGAMGNGIANDQKAIQKAIDTCSKTGGTVLLRNGTFLTGQLLLVSNMTLRIDSTAVILGIKSDEEIYYPHHLIETEYPNRMLEDCQRRLIYGNKVKNVIITGGGTINGQGDHAKWVNVKGLGTEKDRPSLLAFVASKNITVSNITLLYPACWTQVYIESENIIIQNIKVNTGKLSPNRDGIDIVDCHHVLIEDCYIQSEDDGICFKSGSEYGCKDVVVRRCTMDKLNVMAGNCIKLGTDGLGSFVDFEFSDLKLINAYAQTAIVIESMDGALIDNIQIRNCDIENCGQAFFILLGDRKRTVPDRKPRIGTISNVYFENIKGRRFTQQFPSIITGINGHNIQNVTFENIDLELKGGIRSTDQSVMEYEGKYPEGNRFGETNAYAFFVRHTDEVSFINCKINAEENDLRPWLIPEDVKKLIVK
;
A
#
# COMPACT_ATOMS: atom_id res chain seq x y z
N MET A 1 -15.75 -49.59 -37.94
CA MET A 1 -16.48 -50.87 -37.79
C MET A 1 -16.01 -51.48 -36.47
N LEU A 2 -16.88 -51.46 -35.44
CA LEU A 2 -16.84 -52.23 -34.16
C LEU A 2 -15.66 -51.94 -33.19
N ARG A 3 -15.77 -51.77 -31.88
CA ARG A 3 -16.88 -51.86 -30.90
C ARG A 3 -16.41 -51.10 -29.63
N LEU A 4 -17.13 -50.06 -29.21
CA LEU A 4 -17.05 -49.51 -27.86
C LEU A 4 -17.71 -50.52 -26.91
N THR A 5 -16.93 -51.19 -26.06
CA THR A 5 -17.47 -52.02 -24.97
C THR A 5 -17.68 -51.15 -23.73
N SER A 6 -18.96 -50.89 -23.47
CA SER A 6 -19.59 -50.15 -22.39
C SER A 6 -19.55 -50.89 -21.04
N LYS A 7 -18.40 -50.91 -20.35
CA LYS A 7 -18.32 -51.50 -18.99
C LYS A 7 -17.72 -50.63 -17.88
N TRP A 8 -17.38 -49.37 -18.15
CA TRP A 8 -16.76 -48.50 -17.13
C TRP A 8 -17.66 -47.40 -16.54
N ASN A 9 -18.95 -47.33 -16.89
CA ASN A 9 -19.83 -46.23 -16.47
C ASN A 9 -20.96 -46.60 -15.50
N ILE A 10 -21.04 -47.84 -15.00
CA ILE A 10 -22.12 -48.21 -14.07
C ILE A 10 -21.75 -47.93 -12.60
N GLY A 11 -20.46 -48.04 -12.23
CA GLY A 11 -20.01 -47.74 -10.86
C GLY A 11 -20.10 -46.25 -10.49
N TYR A 12 -19.63 -45.38 -11.38
CA TYR A 12 -19.62 -43.93 -11.15
C TYR A 12 -21.04 -43.31 -11.11
N PHE A 13 -21.99 -43.87 -11.86
CA PHE A 13 -23.36 -43.32 -11.89
C PHE A 13 -24.18 -43.73 -10.66
N ALA A 14 -23.87 -44.89 -10.06
CA ALA A 14 -24.57 -45.36 -8.87
C ALA A 14 -24.16 -44.60 -7.60
N GLU A 15 -22.88 -44.20 -7.46
CA GLU A 15 -22.41 -43.45 -6.28
C GLU A 15 -22.82 -41.98 -6.30
N CYS A 16 -22.89 -41.33 -7.48
CA CYS A 16 -23.32 -39.92 -7.57
C CYS A 16 -24.79 -39.69 -7.19
N LEU A 17 -25.67 -40.71 -7.31
CA LEU A 17 -27.09 -40.58 -6.97
C LEU A 17 -27.36 -40.57 -5.46
N PHE A 18 -26.44 -41.06 -4.63
CA PHE A 18 -26.61 -41.07 -3.16
C PHE A 18 -26.08 -39.83 -2.45
N PHE A 19 -25.26 -38.99 -3.11
CA PHE A 19 -24.70 -37.76 -2.52
C PHE A 19 -25.47 -36.48 -2.85
N ALA A 20 -26.45 -36.53 -3.75
CA ALA A 20 -27.21 -35.34 -4.15
C ALA A 20 -27.99 -34.69 -2.98
N HIS A 21 -28.34 -35.47 -1.94
CA HIS A 21 -29.13 -34.97 -0.81
C HIS A 21 -28.31 -34.24 0.26
N ASP A 22 -27.00 -34.52 0.36
CA ASP A 22 -26.08 -33.92 1.36
C ASP A 22 -24.99 -33.04 0.74
N TRP A 23 -24.94 -32.93 -0.60
CA TRP A 23 -23.99 -32.08 -1.29
C TRP A 23 -24.25 -30.60 -1.02
N ARG A 24 -23.38 -29.97 -0.23
CA ARG A 24 -23.37 -28.51 -0.04
C ARG A 24 -22.46 -27.88 -1.09
N MET A 25 -23.03 -27.02 -1.94
CA MET A 25 -22.22 -26.23 -2.88
C MET A 25 -21.18 -25.39 -2.10
N PRO A 26 -19.91 -25.34 -2.56
CA PRO A 26 -18.92 -24.43 -1.99
C PRO A 26 -19.44 -22.99 -2.04
N VAL A 27 -19.34 -22.27 -0.92
CA VAL A 27 -19.69 -20.84 -0.85
C VAL A 27 -18.46 -20.00 -1.16
N ALA A 28 -18.60 -19.04 -2.09
CA ALA A 28 -17.62 -18.03 -2.54
C ALA A 28 -16.14 -18.36 -2.28
N ALA A 29 -15.62 -18.10 -1.08
CA ALA A 29 -14.22 -18.31 -0.72
C ALA A 29 -13.73 -19.77 -0.85
N LYS A 30 -14.63 -20.75 -0.75
CA LYS A 30 -14.29 -22.18 -0.90
C LYS A 30 -14.08 -22.62 -2.35
N TRP A 31 -14.42 -21.78 -3.34
CA TRP A 31 -14.15 -22.09 -4.75
C TRP A 31 -12.66 -22.01 -5.10
N TRP A 32 -11.88 -21.18 -4.41
CA TRP A 32 -10.45 -21.05 -4.66
C TRP A 32 -9.68 -22.35 -4.37
N PRO A 33 -9.84 -22.98 -3.19
CA PRO A 33 -9.23 -24.30 -2.93
C PRO A 33 -9.68 -25.38 -3.93
N VAL A 34 -10.96 -25.37 -4.33
CA VAL A 34 -11.50 -26.34 -5.30
C VAL A 34 -10.86 -26.15 -6.68
N ALA A 35 -10.70 -24.91 -7.13
CA ALA A 35 -10.04 -24.59 -8.39
C ALA A 35 -8.54 -24.95 -8.36
N GLU A 36 -7.85 -24.67 -7.26
CA GLU A 36 -6.45 -25.05 -7.07
C GLU A 36 -6.25 -26.56 -7.11
N ILE A 37 -7.08 -27.33 -6.39
CA ILE A 37 -7.05 -28.80 -6.44
C ILE A 37 -7.25 -29.31 -7.87
N GLY A 38 -8.17 -28.70 -8.62
CA GLY A 38 -8.41 -29.02 -10.03
C GLY A 38 -7.19 -28.76 -10.92
N ILE A 39 -6.55 -27.59 -10.77
CA ILE A 39 -5.38 -27.19 -11.57
C ILE A 39 -4.18 -28.10 -11.24
N PHE A 40 -3.88 -28.32 -9.96
CA PHE A 40 -2.77 -29.19 -9.56
C PHE A 40 -3.02 -30.66 -9.94
N GLY A 41 -4.26 -31.14 -9.83
CA GLY A 41 -4.65 -32.46 -10.30
C GLY A 41 -4.42 -32.64 -11.81
N LEU A 42 -4.78 -31.65 -12.61
CA LEU A 42 -4.55 -31.66 -14.06
C LEU A 42 -3.06 -31.66 -14.41
N VAL A 43 -2.26 -30.80 -13.76
CA VAL A 43 -0.81 -30.74 -13.97
C VAL A 43 -0.15 -32.07 -13.57
N GLY A 44 -0.57 -32.67 -12.45
CA GLY A 44 -0.11 -34.00 -12.02
C GLY A 44 -0.40 -35.08 -13.05
N GLN A 45 -1.60 -35.10 -13.62
CA GLN A 45 -1.96 -36.04 -14.68
C GLN A 45 -1.11 -35.87 -15.94
N VAL A 46 -0.77 -34.63 -16.33
CA VAL A 46 0.10 -34.36 -17.47
C VAL A 46 1.51 -34.94 -17.23
N PHE A 47 2.07 -34.76 -16.03
CA PHE A 47 3.38 -35.32 -15.69
C PHE A 47 3.35 -36.85 -15.61
N MET A 48 2.32 -37.44 -15.02
CA MET A 48 2.15 -38.90 -14.98
C MET A 48 2.02 -39.49 -16.39
N THR A 49 1.26 -38.83 -17.27
CA THR A 49 1.13 -39.26 -18.67
C THR A 49 2.48 -39.21 -19.39
N LYS A 50 3.26 -38.15 -19.20
CA LYS A 50 4.63 -38.07 -19.74
C LYS A 50 5.55 -39.14 -19.14
N ALA A 51 5.43 -39.45 -17.86
CA ALA A 51 6.21 -40.52 -17.23
C ALA A 51 5.89 -41.87 -17.88
N PHE A 52 4.60 -42.22 -18.05
CA PHE A 52 4.17 -43.46 -18.71
C PHE A 52 4.57 -43.56 -20.19
N GLN A 53 4.84 -42.43 -20.85
CA GLN A 53 5.40 -42.42 -22.21
C GLN A 53 6.90 -42.69 -22.25
N LEU A 54 7.63 -42.36 -21.17
CA LEU A 54 9.09 -42.45 -21.10
C LEU A 54 9.58 -43.74 -20.46
N GLU A 55 8.77 -44.38 -19.62
CA GLU A 55 9.18 -45.56 -18.84
C GLU A 55 8.19 -46.72 -18.92
N LYS A 56 8.69 -47.92 -18.62
CA LYS A 56 7.84 -49.13 -18.60
C LYS A 56 6.78 -49.02 -17.50
N THR A 57 5.55 -49.41 -17.84
CA THR A 57 4.40 -49.39 -16.91
C THR A 57 4.68 -50.15 -15.60
N SER A 58 5.49 -51.21 -15.63
CA SER A 58 5.87 -51.97 -14.43
C SER A 58 6.68 -51.16 -13.42
N VAL A 59 7.43 -50.14 -13.87
CA VAL A 59 8.22 -49.26 -13.01
C VAL A 59 7.33 -48.17 -12.41
N LEU A 60 6.31 -47.71 -13.14
CA LEU A 60 5.46 -46.58 -12.74
C LEU A 60 4.14 -46.98 -12.05
N ALA A 61 3.64 -48.19 -12.29
CA ALA A 61 2.40 -48.69 -11.68
C ALA A 61 2.43 -48.64 -10.14
N PRO A 62 3.53 -49.00 -9.45
CA PRO A 62 3.61 -48.90 -7.99
C PRO A 62 3.48 -47.46 -7.46
N PHE A 63 3.93 -46.44 -8.21
CA PHE A 63 3.80 -45.03 -7.82
C PHE A 63 2.38 -44.50 -7.99
N LYS A 64 1.60 -45.04 -8.92
CA LYS A 64 0.17 -44.69 -9.07
C LYS A 64 -0.63 -45.05 -7.83
N TYR A 65 -0.26 -46.12 -7.12
CA TYR A 65 -0.92 -46.49 -5.87
C TYR A 65 -0.57 -45.58 -4.69
N MET A 66 0.50 -44.77 -4.79
CA MET A 66 0.82 -43.75 -3.79
C MET A 66 -0.18 -42.60 -3.78
N GLU A 67 -0.89 -42.34 -4.90
CA GLU A 67 -1.97 -41.35 -4.95
C GLU A 67 -3.06 -41.65 -3.90
N LEU A 68 -3.37 -42.93 -3.67
CA LEU A 68 -4.34 -43.35 -2.66
C LEU A 68 -3.85 -43.03 -1.24
N VAL A 69 -2.54 -43.20 -0.99
CA VAL A 69 -1.92 -42.90 0.30
C VAL A 69 -1.94 -41.39 0.56
N TYR A 70 -1.58 -40.58 -0.44
CA TYR A 70 -1.61 -39.13 -0.34
C TYR A 70 -3.03 -38.60 -0.20
N ALA A 71 -4.01 -39.14 -0.93
CA ALA A 71 -5.41 -38.74 -0.80
C ALA A 71 -5.92 -38.94 0.63
N LEU A 72 -5.63 -40.09 1.25
CA LEU A 72 -6.00 -40.36 2.64
C LEU A 72 -5.31 -39.38 3.61
N LEU A 73 -4.01 -39.16 3.46
CA LEU A 73 -3.25 -38.22 4.30
C LEU A 73 -3.77 -36.78 4.19
N LEU A 74 -4.05 -36.32 2.97
CA LEU A 74 -4.58 -34.98 2.71
C LEU A 74 -6.01 -34.85 3.23
N GLY A 75 -6.84 -35.88 3.10
CA GLY A 75 -8.18 -35.95 3.71
C GLY A 75 -8.15 -35.77 5.22
N PHE A 76 -7.21 -36.44 5.90
CA PHE A 76 -7.01 -36.27 7.34
C PHE A 76 -6.52 -34.87 7.71
N ILE A 77 -5.49 -34.36 7.01
CA ILE A 77 -4.85 -33.08 7.34
C ILE A 77 -5.74 -31.87 7.04
N PHE A 78 -6.37 -31.83 5.87
CA PHE A 78 -7.10 -30.65 5.39
C PHE A 78 -8.59 -30.68 5.69
N PHE A 79 -9.18 -31.88 5.80
CA PHE A 79 -10.63 -32.03 5.96
C PHE A 79 -11.02 -32.72 7.28
N GLY A 80 -10.04 -33.10 8.12
CA GLY A 80 -10.29 -33.74 9.42
C GLY A 80 -10.93 -35.13 9.30
N GLU A 81 -10.78 -35.78 8.13
CA GLU A 81 -11.40 -37.08 7.88
C GLU A 81 -10.78 -38.16 8.77
N THR A 82 -11.62 -38.95 9.44
CA THR A 82 -11.16 -40.07 10.26
C THR A 82 -11.40 -41.38 9.54
N TYR A 83 -10.35 -42.17 9.37
CA TYR A 83 -10.42 -43.45 8.67
C TYR A 83 -10.42 -44.62 9.64
N ARG A 84 -11.14 -45.69 9.29
CA ARG A 84 -11.04 -46.97 10.02
C ARG A 84 -9.64 -47.57 9.83
N TRP A 85 -9.26 -48.52 10.68
CA TRP A 85 -7.90 -49.10 10.68
C TRP A 85 -7.53 -49.87 9.39
N LEU A 86 -8.52 -50.35 8.63
CA LEU A 86 -8.31 -51.20 7.46
C LEU A 86 -7.56 -50.51 6.29
N PRO A 87 -7.87 -49.25 5.91
CA PRO A 87 -7.06 -48.44 4.99
C PRO A 87 -5.55 -48.42 5.30
N PHE A 88 -5.16 -48.38 6.57
CA PHE A 88 -3.75 -48.34 6.97
C PHE A 88 -3.02 -49.67 6.68
N VAL A 89 -3.73 -50.80 6.71
CA VAL A 89 -3.19 -52.09 6.27
C VAL A 89 -2.93 -52.09 4.76
N GLY A 90 -3.84 -51.49 3.98
CA GLY A 90 -3.67 -51.31 2.53
C GLY A 90 -2.46 -50.44 2.19
N ILE A 91 -2.26 -49.34 2.92
CA ILE A 91 -1.09 -48.45 2.78
C ILE A 91 0.22 -49.24 3.00
N LEU A 92 0.30 -50.05 4.05
CA LEU A 92 1.49 -50.85 4.34
C LEU A 92 1.80 -51.88 3.24
N LEU A 93 0.79 -52.46 2.61
CA LEU A 93 0.98 -53.37 1.48
C LEU A 93 1.51 -52.64 0.24
N ILE A 94 0.96 -51.46 -0.07
CA ILE A 94 1.40 -50.62 -1.20
C ILE A 94 2.85 -50.16 -1.02
N ILE A 95 3.23 -49.76 0.20
CA ILE A 95 4.61 -49.33 0.51
C ILE A 95 5.57 -50.51 0.45
N ARG A 96 5.17 -51.69 0.94
CA ARG A 96 6.00 -52.91 0.93
C ARG A 96 6.31 -53.39 -0.49
N ASP A 97 5.33 -53.38 -1.39
CA ASP A 97 5.52 -53.78 -2.80
C ASP A 97 6.42 -52.79 -3.57
N ASN A 98 6.45 -51.51 -3.16
CA ASN A 98 7.33 -50.47 -3.72
C ASN A 98 8.81 -50.59 -3.27
N GLY A 99 9.10 -51.29 -2.18
CA GLY A 99 10.43 -51.33 -1.55
C GLY A 99 11.23 -52.63 -1.74
N GLY A 100 10.69 -53.62 -2.46
CA GLY A 100 11.16 -55.00 -2.41
C GLY A 100 11.74 -55.57 -3.70
N ASP A 101 12.84 -55.02 -4.23
CA ASP A 101 13.82 -55.83 -4.97
C ASP A 101 15.21 -55.15 -5.05
N LEU A 102 16.00 -55.27 -3.98
CA LEU A 102 17.41 -54.85 -3.98
C LEU A 102 18.30 -55.95 -3.35
N ARG A 103 18.81 -56.82 -4.25
CA ARG A 103 20.02 -57.70 -4.18
C ARG A 103 19.76 -59.20 -3.92
N PRO A 104 20.63 -60.15 -4.39
CA PRO A 104 21.83 -60.03 -5.25
C PRO A 104 21.99 -61.10 -6.38
N ASN A 105 22.60 -60.72 -7.51
CA ASN A 105 23.52 -61.60 -8.25
C ASN A 105 24.66 -60.76 -8.86
N GLN A 106 25.75 -60.67 -8.10
CA GLN A 106 26.86 -59.74 -8.30
C GLN A 106 27.84 -60.09 -9.45
N LEU A 107 27.56 -61.10 -10.28
CA LEU A 107 28.42 -61.41 -11.45
C LEU A 107 27.92 -60.79 -12.78
N PHE A 108 26.61 -60.61 -12.97
CA PHE A 108 26.06 -60.08 -14.23
C PHE A 108 26.23 -58.56 -14.35
N LEU A 109 26.12 -57.84 -13.23
CA LEU A 109 26.29 -56.38 -13.20
C LEU A 109 27.74 -55.93 -13.37
N ARG A 110 28.75 -56.75 -13.03
CA ARG A 110 30.16 -56.41 -13.32
C ARG A 110 30.51 -56.50 -14.81
N GLN A 111 29.80 -57.32 -15.59
CA GLN A 111 29.95 -57.38 -17.04
C GLN A 111 29.21 -56.22 -17.74
N LEU A 112 28.01 -55.86 -17.27
CA LEU A 112 27.27 -54.69 -17.78
C LEU A 112 27.95 -53.36 -17.41
N TYR A 113 28.52 -53.23 -16.21
CA TYR A 113 29.17 -51.99 -15.76
C TYR A 113 30.46 -51.66 -16.53
N ARG A 114 31.17 -52.68 -17.04
CA ARG A 114 32.34 -52.46 -17.93
C ARG A 114 31.95 -52.09 -19.37
N GLN A 115 30.72 -52.40 -19.79
CA GLN A 115 30.25 -52.09 -21.15
C GLN A 115 29.43 -50.78 -21.22
N TYR A 116 28.98 -50.23 -20.07
CA TYR A 116 28.16 -49.02 -20.00
C TYR A 116 28.89 -47.76 -19.48
N SER A 117 30.18 -47.83 -19.12
CA SER A 117 30.95 -46.66 -18.64
C SER A 117 31.37 -45.65 -19.73
N ARG A 118 30.72 -45.68 -20.90
CA ARG A 118 30.89 -44.70 -21.98
C ARG A 118 29.53 -44.21 -22.49
N ARG A 119 28.75 -43.54 -21.64
CA ARG A 119 27.86 -42.42 -22.01
C ARG A 119 27.17 -41.85 -20.77
N SER A 120 27.54 -40.60 -20.45
CA SER A 120 26.74 -39.59 -19.76
C SER A 120 25.73 -40.04 -18.69
N SER A 121 26.12 -40.08 -17.41
CA SER A 121 25.14 -40.12 -16.31
C SER A 121 25.60 -39.48 -14.99
N GLY A 122 26.57 -38.57 -15.02
CA GLY A 122 26.86 -37.66 -13.90
C GLY A 122 25.90 -36.46 -13.80
N ARG A 123 25.19 -36.12 -14.89
CA ARG A 123 24.22 -35.02 -14.91
C ARG A 123 22.83 -35.40 -14.37
N LEU A 124 22.48 -36.69 -14.37
CA LEU A 124 21.14 -37.14 -13.94
C LEU A 124 21.03 -37.16 -12.41
N TYR A 125 22.00 -37.72 -11.67
CA TYR A 125 21.96 -37.71 -10.21
C TYR A 125 22.05 -36.29 -9.62
N CYS A 126 22.79 -35.38 -10.25
CA CYS A 126 22.86 -33.98 -9.81
C CYS A 126 21.56 -33.21 -10.11
N PHE A 127 20.90 -33.47 -11.25
CA PHE A 127 19.58 -32.89 -11.55
C PHE A 127 18.48 -33.42 -10.61
N TYR A 128 18.48 -34.70 -10.26
CA TYR A 128 17.47 -35.29 -9.38
C TYR A 128 17.65 -34.92 -7.91
N THR A 129 18.88 -34.73 -7.43
CA THR A 129 19.13 -34.24 -6.06
C THR A 129 18.84 -32.74 -5.96
N VAL A 130 19.15 -31.93 -6.98
CA VAL A 130 18.82 -30.50 -7.01
C VAL A 130 17.30 -30.29 -7.18
N ILE A 131 16.60 -31.08 -7.98
CA ILE A 131 15.12 -30.98 -8.09
C ILE A 131 14.44 -31.39 -6.78
N ASN A 132 14.91 -32.43 -6.08
CA ASN A 132 14.34 -32.83 -4.79
C ASN A 132 14.70 -31.86 -3.66
N ILE A 133 15.90 -31.27 -3.64
CA ILE A 133 16.27 -30.24 -2.66
C ILE A 133 15.54 -28.93 -2.96
N VAL A 134 15.41 -28.53 -4.24
CA VAL A 134 14.64 -27.34 -4.62
C VAL A 134 13.15 -27.57 -4.36
N SER A 135 12.60 -28.76 -4.59
CA SER A 135 11.22 -29.11 -4.23
C SER A 135 11.01 -29.16 -2.72
N MET A 136 11.95 -29.73 -1.95
CA MET A 136 11.89 -29.78 -0.49
C MET A 136 12.04 -28.37 0.12
N ILE A 137 12.94 -27.53 -0.41
CA ILE A 137 13.06 -26.11 -0.06
C ILE A 137 11.81 -25.36 -0.52
N ARG A 138 11.17 -25.72 -1.64
CA ARG A 138 9.89 -25.16 -2.08
C ARG A 138 8.75 -25.51 -1.13
N HIS A 139 8.68 -26.75 -0.63
CA HIS A 139 7.67 -27.17 0.32
C HIS A 139 7.98 -26.65 1.72
N LEU A 140 9.25 -26.50 2.11
CA LEU A 140 9.63 -25.88 3.38
C LEU A 140 9.42 -24.37 3.35
N MET A 141 9.69 -23.69 2.23
CA MET A 141 9.35 -22.28 2.01
C MET A 141 7.85 -22.09 1.85
N PHE A 142 7.11 -23.04 1.26
CA PHE A 142 5.65 -23.00 1.20
C PHE A 142 5.02 -23.33 2.56
N VAL A 143 5.65 -24.14 3.41
CA VAL A 143 5.25 -24.38 4.80
C VAL A 143 5.62 -23.19 5.67
N VAL A 144 6.77 -22.55 5.48
CA VAL A 144 7.11 -21.29 6.17
C VAL A 144 6.22 -20.15 5.69
N PHE A 145 5.87 -20.09 4.40
CA PHE A 145 4.92 -19.13 3.81
C PHE A 145 3.48 -19.42 4.26
N MET A 146 3.06 -20.69 4.39
CA MET A 146 1.76 -21.08 4.94
C MET A 146 1.69 -20.88 6.45
N LEU A 147 2.76 -21.14 7.21
CA LEU A 147 2.83 -20.85 8.64
C LEU A 147 2.87 -19.34 8.90
N SER A 148 3.46 -18.53 8.00
CA SER A 148 3.36 -17.07 8.04
C SER A 148 2.06 -16.51 7.45
N PHE A 149 1.26 -17.33 6.74
CA PHE A 149 -0.11 -16.99 6.34
C PHE A 149 -1.18 -17.46 7.34
N PHE A 150 -0.88 -18.46 8.18
CA PHE A 150 -1.76 -18.84 9.29
C PHE A 150 -1.74 -17.82 10.45
N ASP A 151 -0.72 -16.97 10.52
CA ASP A 151 -0.71 -15.81 11.43
C ASP A 151 -1.32 -14.53 10.80
N LEU A 152 -1.69 -14.55 9.51
CA LEU A 152 -2.26 -13.38 8.81
C LEU A 152 -3.65 -13.61 8.18
N VAL A 153 -4.37 -14.63 8.65
CA VAL A 153 -5.83 -14.64 8.65
C VAL A 153 -6.28 -14.67 10.11
N SER A 154 -6.06 -13.55 10.80
CA SER A 154 -6.77 -13.28 12.07
C SER A 154 -8.25 -13.12 11.75
N GLN A 155 -8.94 -14.26 11.67
CA GLN A 155 -10.36 -14.33 11.93
C GLN A 155 -10.56 -13.97 13.40
N ASP A 156 -10.67 -12.66 13.69
CA ASP A 156 -11.30 -12.01 14.85
C ASP A 156 -11.62 -12.98 16.02
N SER A 157 -10.59 -13.57 16.64
CA SER A 157 -10.73 -14.61 17.66
C SER A 157 -10.73 -14.02 19.08
N GLY A 158 -10.69 -12.69 19.17
CA GLY A 158 -10.80 -11.93 20.40
C GLY A 158 -12.27 -11.67 20.78
N PRO A 159 -12.51 -11.23 22.02
CA PRO A 159 -13.85 -10.84 22.47
C PRO A 159 -14.38 -9.66 21.64
N ILE A 160 -15.69 -9.68 21.36
CA ILE A 160 -16.39 -8.59 20.66
C ILE A 160 -17.10 -7.71 21.71
N TYR A 161 -16.78 -6.42 21.67
CA TYR A 161 -17.37 -5.36 22.47
C TYR A 161 -18.32 -4.54 21.60
N ASP A 162 -19.54 -5.01 21.45
CA ASP A 162 -20.60 -4.26 20.79
C ASP A 162 -20.98 -3.03 21.63
N VAL A 163 -20.84 -1.84 21.06
CA VAL A 163 -21.06 -0.56 21.77
C VAL A 163 -22.47 -0.41 22.34
N TYR A 164 -23.47 -1.11 21.80
CA TYR A 164 -24.82 -1.14 22.39
C TYR A 164 -24.84 -1.77 23.79
N ALA A 165 -24.00 -2.77 24.05
CA ALA A 165 -23.88 -3.38 25.37
C ALA A 165 -23.28 -2.41 26.42
N PHE A 166 -22.70 -1.31 25.96
CA PHE A 166 -22.12 -0.25 26.79
C PHE A 166 -23.03 1.00 26.88
N GLY A 167 -24.22 0.95 26.26
CA GLY A 167 -25.24 2.01 26.36
C GLY A 167 -25.24 3.01 25.21
N ALA A 168 -24.55 2.72 24.09
CA ALA A 168 -24.66 3.55 22.89
C ALA A 168 -26.10 3.47 22.34
N MET A 169 -26.61 4.59 21.83
CA MET A 169 -27.94 4.67 21.22
C MET A 169 -27.87 4.52 19.70
N GLY A 170 -26.80 4.99 19.04
CA GLY A 170 -26.62 4.85 17.60
C GLY A 170 -27.68 5.58 16.76
N ASN A 171 -28.31 6.62 17.31
CA ASN A 171 -29.40 7.37 16.68
C ASN A 171 -28.96 8.68 16.00
N GLY A 172 -27.67 9.01 16.05
CA GLY A 172 -27.06 10.22 15.48
C GLY A 172 -27.38 11.52 16.23
N ILE A 173 -28.05 11.44 17.39
CA ILE A 173 -28.49 12.58 18.19
C ILE A 173 -27.87 12.53 19.59
N ALA A 174 -27.94 11.37 20.25
CA ALA A 174 -27.35 11.18 21.56
C ALA A 174 -25.83 11.13 21.47
N ASN A 175 -25.15 11.74 22.43
CA ASN A 175 -23.69 11.65 22.52
C ASN A 175 -23.29 10.26 23.05
N ASP A 176 -22.84 9.41 22.14
CA ASP A 176 -22.44 8.02 22.39
C ASP A 176 -21.00 7.88 22.90
N GLN A 177 -20.24 8.99 23.00
CA GLN A 177 -18.81 9.00 23.33
C GLN A 177 -18.49 8.19 24.60
N LYS A 178 -19.26 8.37 25.68
CA LYS A 178 -19.02 7.64 26.94
C LYS A 178 -19.22 6.13 26.79
N ALA A 179 -20.21 5.71 26.00
CA ALA A 179 -20.48 4.30 25.77
C ALA A 179 -19.40 3.65 24.91
N ILE A 180 -19.00 4.33 23.83
CA ILE A 180 -17.96 3.85 22.92
C ILE A 180 -16.61 3.79 23.65
N GLN A 181 -16.24 4.84 24.40
CA GLN A 181 -15.00 4.84 25.17
C GLN A 181 -14.98 3.72 26.21
N LYS A 182 -16.10 3.45 26.89
CA LYS A 182 -16.20 2.33 27.83
C LYS A 182 -15.99 0.96 27.15
N ALA A 183 -16.46 0.79 25.91
CA ALA A 183 -16.19 -0.41 25.13
C ALA A 183 -14.68 -0.54 24.82
N ILE A 184 -14.03 0.56 24.40
CA ILE A 184 -12.59 0.62 24.15
C ILE A 184 -11.78 0.32 25.42
N ASP A 185 -12.12 0.96 26.54
CA ASP A 185 -11.46 0.76 27.82
C ASP A 185 -11.61 -0.68 28.31
N THR A 186 -12.73 -1.33 28.03
CA THR A 186 -12.94 -2.75 28.35
C THR A 186 -12.08 -3.64 27.45
N CYS A 187 -12.01 -3.31 26.15
CA CYS A 187 -11.15 -3.99 25.18
C CYS A 187 -9.67 -3.92 25.55
N SER A 188 -9.22 -2.85 26.21
CA SER A 188 -7.81 -2.69 26.64
C SER A 188 -7.29 -3.83 27.54
N LYS A 189 -8.20 -4.54 28.23
CA LYS A 189 -7.84 -5.57 29.22
C LYS A 189 -7.48 -6.91 28.58
N THR A 190 -8.04 -7.21 27.42
CA THR A 190 -7.89 -8.53 26.77
C THR A 190 -7.55 -8.44 25.28
N GLY A 191 -7.52 -7.24 24.71
CA GLY A 191 -7.61 -7.04 23.28
C GLY A 191 -8.97 -7.47 22.72
N GLY A 192 -9.12 -7.43 21.41
CA GLY A 192 -10.33 -7.84 20.70
C GLY A 192 -10.93 -6.73 19.84
N THR A 193 -12.24 -6.79 19.62
CA THR A 193 -12.91 -5.95 18.62
C THR A 193 -14.00 -5.10 19.25
N VAL A 194 -13.87 -3.77 19.15
CA VAL A 194 -14.95 -2.83 19.42
C VAL A 194 -15.80 -2.70 18.16
N LEU A 195 -17.06 -3.11 18.25
CA LEU A 195 -17.97 -3.21 17.10
C LEU A 195 -19.02 -2.09 17.12
N LEU A 196 -19.08 -1.32 16.04
CA LEU A 196 -20.16 -0.39 15.72
C LEU A 196 -20.92 -0.93 14.51
N ARG A 197 -22.25 -1.06 14.62
CA ARG A 197 -23.13 -1.59 13.57
C ARG A 197 -24.50 -0.94 13.60
N ASN A 198 -25.21 -0.91 12.49
CA ASN A 198 -26.62 -0.51 12.37
C ASN A 198 -26.98 0.82 13.07
N GLY A 199 -26.19 1.88 12.86
CA GLY A 199 -26.45 3.13 13.55
C GLY A 199 -25.51 4.27 13.19
N THR A 200 -25.90 5.47 13.61
CA THR A 200 -25.08 6.67 13.54
C THR A 200 -24.68 7.04 14.96
N PHE A 201 -23.39 7.10 15.23
CA PHE A 201 -22.85 7.28 16.57
C PHE A 201 -22.23 8.67 16.69
N LEU A 202 -22.97 9.60 17.30
CA LEU A 202 -22.49 10.97 17.50
C LEU A 202 -21.50 10.98 18.68
N THR A 203 -20.27 11.43 18.45
CA THR A 203 -19.21 11.36 19.45
C THR A 203 -18.22 12.53 19.35
N GLY A 204 -17.64 12.90 20.48
CA GLY A 204 -16.37 13.63 20.52
C GLY A 204 -15.19 12.65 20.39
N GLN A 205 -14.02 13.06 20.89
CA GLN A 205 -12.80 12.28 20.85
C GLN A 205 -12.94 10.88 21.46
N LEU A 206 -12.37 9.90 20.76
CA LEU A 206 -12.15 8.54 21.22
C LEU A 206 -10.65 8.26 21.32
N LEU A 207 -10.22 7.72 22.46
CA LEU A 207 -8.84 7.31 22.71
C LEU A 207 -8.73 5.80 22.50
N LEU A 208 -7.94 5.40 21.50
CA LEU A 208 -7.67 4.01 21.17
C LEU A 208 -6.65 3.39 22.16
N VAL A 209 -6.66 2.07 22.24
CA VAL A 209 -5.77 1.26 23.08
C VAL A 209 -5.04 0.21 22.24
N SER A 210 -4.02 -0.43 22.79
CA SER A 210 -3.27 -1.46 22.06
C SER A 210 -4.06 -2.77 21.90
N ASN A 211 -3.69 -3.57 20.90
CA ASN A 211 -4.25 -4.91 20.62
C ASN A 211 -5.75 -4.90 20.35
N MET A 212 -6.24 -3.87 19.65
CA MET A 212 -7.67 -3.70 19.38
C MET A 212 -7.96 -3.60 17.88
N THR A 213 -9.16 -4.02 17.52
CA THR A 213 -9.80 -3.69 16.25
C THR A 213 -10.99 -2.77 16.51
N LEU A 214 -11.01 -1.57 15.92
CA LEU A 214 -12.21 -0.75 15.80
C LEU A 214 -12.93 -1.14 14.51
N ARG A 215 -13.96 -1.97 14.64
CA ARG A 215 -14.77 -2.45 13.50
C ARG A 215 -16.02 -1.60 13.34
N ILE A 216 -16.01 -0.75 12.31
CA ILE A 216 -17.13 0.08 11.88
C ILE A 216 -17.79 -0.66 10.72
N ASP A 217 -18.87 -1.38 11.00
CA ASP A 217 -19.59 -2.12 9.97
C ASP A 217 -20.10 -1.19 8.87
N SER A 218 -20.27 -1.70 7.65
CA SER A 218 -20.85 -0.98 6.51
C SER A 218 -22.18 -0.27 6.80
N THR A 219 -22.92 -0.72 7.80
CA THR A 219 -24.19 -0.14 8.29
C THR A 219 -24.01 0.94 9.36
N ALA A 220 -22.77 1.28 9.74
CA ALA A 220 -22.46 2.21 10.81
C ALA A 220 -21.74 3.48 10.32
N VAL A 221 -22.04 4.58 11.00
CA VAL A 221 -21.39 5.88 10.82
C VAL A 221 -20.91 6.40 12.17
N ILE A 222 -19.62 6.65 12.33
CA ILE A 222 -19.11 7.52 13.39
C ILE A 222 -19.29 8.96 12.93
N LEU A 223 -19.96 9.78 13.74
CA LEU A 223 -20.27 11.16 13.41
C LEU A 223 -19.66 12.11 14.45
N GLY A 224 -18.78 13.01 14.01
CA GLY A 224 -18.11 13.96 14.89
C GLY A 224 -19.05 15.05 15.40
N ILE A 225 -19.04 15.33 16.70
CA ILE A 225 -19.79 16.43 17.31
C ILE A 225 -19.37 17.77 16.69
N LYS A 226 -20.35 18.61 16.36
CA LYS A 226 -20.16 19.94 15.75
C LYS A 226 -19.92 21.03 16.82
N SER A 227 -18.93 20.84 17.67
CA SER A 227 -18.55 21.83 18.69
C SER A 227 -17.04 21.87 18.88
N ASP A 228 -16.51 23.05 19.14
CA ASP A 228 -15.11 23.40 19.40
C ASP A 228 -14.76 23.41 20.90
N GLU A 229 -15.68 22.97 21.75
CA GLU A 229 -15.47 22.84 23.19
C GLU A 229 -14.47 21.74 23.54
N GLU A 230 -13.59 22.02 24.51
CA GLU A 230 -12.55 21.11 25.02
C GLU A 230 -13.09 19.76 25.50
N ILE A 231 -14.34 19.70 25.96
CA ILE A 231 -14.93 18.44 26.45
C ILE A 231 -15.12 17.41 25.32
N TYR A 232 -15.32 17.88 24.07
CA TYR A 232 -15.49 17.02 22.91
C TYR A 232 -14.18 16.83 22.15
N TYR A 233 -13.37 17.89 22.01
CA TYR A 233 -12.07 17.83 21.35
C TYR A 233 -11.03 18.51 22.22
N PRO A 234 -10.51 17.81 23.24
CA PRO A 234 -9.47 18.35 24.09
C PRO A 234 -8.19 18.59 23.28
N HIS A 235 -7.50 19.68 23.56
CA HIS A 235 -6.13 19.89 23.09
C HIS A 235 -5.17 18.93 23.81
N HIS A 236 -4.43 18.15 23.04
CA HIS A 236 -3.33 17.32 23.52
C HIS A 236 -2.03 17.75 22.88
N LEU A 237 -1.02 18.01 23.71
CA LEU A 237 0.35 18.05 23.22
C LEU A 237 0.70 16.67 22.65
N ILE A 238 1.38 16.69 21.51
CA ILE A 238 1.94 15.48 20.91
C ILE A 238 3.15 15.07 21.75
N GLU A 239 3.20 13.82 22.17
CA GLU A 239 4.36 13.27 22.88
C GLU A 239 5.24 12.52 21.88
N THR A 240 6.28 13.18 21.38
CA THR A 240 7.27 12.59 20.49
C THR A 240 8.50 12.10 21.25
N GLU A 241 9.22 11.14 20.65
CA GLU A 241 10.52 10.70 21.14
C GLU A 241 11.62 11.70 20.78
N TYR A 242 11.46 12.39 19.65
CA TYR A 242 12.42 13.37 19.14
C TYR A 242 11.87 14.79 19.26
N PRO A 243 12.74 15.83 19.39
CA PRO A 243 12.32 17.20 19.21
C PRO A 243 11.65 17.35 17.85
N ASN A 244 10.38 17.74 17.84
CA ASN A 244 9.56 17.74 16.64
C ASN A 244 8.92 19.12 16.46
N ARG A 245 8.87 19.61 15.22
CA ARG A 245 8.22 20.89 14.88
C ARG A 245 6.71 20.79 14.72
N MET A 246 6.17 19.59 14.56
CA MET A 246 4.76 19.34 14.31
C MET A 246 3.93 19.29 15.61
N LEU A 247 4.55 19.51 16.78
CA LEU A 247 3.92 19.38 18.10
C LEU A 247 2.80 20.40 18.37
N GLU A 248 2.89 21.54 17.70
CA GLU A 248 1.89 22.60 17.82
C GLU A 248 0.69 22.37 16.90
N ASP A 249 0.81 21.48 15.92
CA ASP A 249 -0.26 21.14 14.97
C ASP A 249 -1.02 19.89 15.43
N CYS A 250 -2.15 19.60 14.79
CA CYS A 250 -2.94 18.39 15.02
C CYS A 250 -3.31 18.12 16.50
N GLN A 251 -3.45 19.14 17.36
CA GLN A 251 -3.65 18.94 18.82
C GLN A 251 -5.04 18.39 19.19
N ARG A 252 -6.02 18.52 18.29
CA ARG A 252 -7.38 18.01 18.44
C ARG A 252 -7.64 16.90 17.44
N ARG A 253 -8.32 15.84 17.88
CA ARG A 253 -8.52 14.59 17.10
C ARG A 253 -9.86 13.95 17.44
N LEU A 254 -10.58 13.44 16.44
CA LEU A 254 -11.79 12.65 16.67
C LEU A 254 -11.45 11.21 17.10
N ILE A 255 -10.52 10.56 16.42
CA ILE A 255 -10.02 9.22 16.79
C ILE A 255 -8.51 9.31 16.98
N TYR A 256 -8.04 8.94 18.17
CA TYR A 256 -6.64 9.14 18.54
C TYR A 256 -6.00 7.90 19.15
N GLY A 257 -4.92 7.40 18.54
CA GLY A 257 -4.00 6.44 19.14
C GLY A 257 -2.70 7.12 19.58
N ASN A 258 -2.37 7.06 20.87
CA ASN A 258 -1.11 7.57 21.40
C ASN A 258 -0.29 6.43 21.98
N LYS A 259 0.93 6.19 21.46
CA LYS A 259 1.83 5.13 21.95
C LYS A 259 1.16 3.76 21.97
N VAL A 260 0.27 3.50 21.00
CA VAL A 260 -0.48 2.25 20.88
C VAL A 260 0.20 1.28 19.93
N LYS A 261 -0.05 -0.01 20.12
CA LYS A 261 0.47 -1.08 19.26
C LYS A 261 -0.63 -2.01 18.79
N ASN A 262 -0.51 -2.53 17.57
CA ASN A 262 -1.43 -3.54 17.01
C ASN A 262 -2.87 -3.03 16.98
N VAL A 263 -3.11 -1.96 16.22
CA VAL A 263 -4.43 -1.32 16.10
C VAL A 263 -4.94 -1.44 14.68
N ILE A 264 -6.15 -1.97 14.53
CA ILE A 264 -6.82 -2.11 13.24
C ILE A 264 -8.10 -1.25 13.24
N ILE A 265 -8.32 -0.48 12.19
CA ILE A 265 -9.59 0.22 11.92
C ILE A 265 -10.14 -0.33 10.61
N THR A 266 -11.33 -0.95 10.65
CA THR A 266 -11.92 -1.59 9.45
C THR A 266 -13.44 -1.72 9.48
N GLY A 267 -14.04 -2.36 8.48
CA GLY A 267 -15.41 -2.91 8.56
C GLY A 267 -16.39 -2.44 7.48
N GLY A 268 -16.00 -1.54 6.59
CA GLY A 268 -16.81 -1.03 5.47
C GLY A 268 -17.61 0.24 5.80
N GLY A 269 -17.63 0.66 7.06
CA GLY A 269 -18.40 1.80 7.53
C GLY A 269 -17.77 3.16 7.26
N THR A 270 -18.39 4.20 7.83
CA THR A 270 -18.00 5.60 7.58
C THR A 270 -17.59 6.32 8.87
N ILE A 271 -16.58 7.18 8.76
CA ILE A 271 -16.21 8.17 9.78
C ILE A 271 -16.40 9.54 9.14
N ASN A 272 -17.29 10.35 9.72
CA ASN A 272 -17.65 11.66 9.19
C ASN A 272 -17.39 12.74 10.25
N GLY A 273 -16.42 13.62 9.99
CA GLY A 273 -16.03 14.68 10.93
C GLY A 273 -16.97 15.87 10.98
N GLN A 274 -17.96 15.95 10.08
CA GLN A 274 -18.86 17.08 9.91
C GLN A 274 -18.14 18.43 9.72
N GLY A 275 -16.95 18.42 9.12
CA GLY A 275 -16.07 19.57 8.93
C GLY A 275 -16.68 20.69 8.10
N ASP A 276 -17.72 20.44 7.31
CA ASP A 276 -18.42 21.47 6.55
C ASP A 276 -19.36 22.34 7.41
N HIS A 277 -19.50 22.03 8.69
CA HIS A 277 -20.27 22.86 9.60
C HIS A 277 -19.64 24.26 9.75
N ALA A 278 -20.47 25.29 9.87
CA ALA A 278 -20.02 26.69 9.94
C ALA A 278 -18.97 26.94 11.04
N LYS A 279 -19.05 26.21 12.16
CA LYS A 279 -18.05 26.23 13.24
C LYS A 279 -16.67 25.73 12.83
N TRP A 280 -16.46 25.08 11.69
CA TRP A 280 -15.15 24.57 11.26
C TRP A 280 -14.63 25.30 10.01
N VAL A 281 -15.51 25.99 9.30
CA VAL A 281 -15.21 26.73 8.07
C VAL A 281 -14.65 28.13 8.38
N ASN A 282 -15.06 28.75 9.49
CA ASN A 282 -14.59 30.08 9.86
C ASN A 282 -13.23 30.06 10.58
N VAL A 283 -12.17 29.63 9.88
CA VAL A 283 -10.81 29.45 10.42
C VAL A 283 -10.30 30.68 11.18
N LYS A 284 -10.59 31.90 10.69
CA LYS A 284 -10.19 33.16 11.36
C LYS A 284 -10.81 33.35 12.76
N GLY A 285 -11.97 32.76 13.02
CA GLY A 285 -12.61 32.78 14.33
C GLY A 285 -12.24 31.61 15.24
N LEU A 286 -11.70 30.52 14.68
CA LEU A 286 -11.37 29.28 15.39
C LEU A 286 -9.91 29.18 15.80
N GLY A 287 -9.01 29.72 14.97
CA GLY A 287 -7.56 29.63 15.17
C GLY A 287 -6.85 28.86 14.04
N THR A 288 -5.74 28.19 14.34
CA THR A 288 -4.88 27.54 13.35
C THR A 288 -5.24 26.05 13.18
N GLU A 289 -4.37 25.26 12.53
CA GLU A 289 -4.53 23.80 12.40
C GLU A 289 -4.66 23.10 13.77
N LYS A 290 -4.07 23.66 14.83
CA LYS A 290 -4.14 23.12 16.20
C LYS A 290 -5.56 23.11 16.79
N ASP A 291 -6.37 24.10 16.42
CA ASP A 291 -7.68 24.35 17.03
C ASP A 291 -8.80 23.54 16.34
N ARG A 292 -8.50 22.83 15.25
CA ARG A 292 -9.45 22.04 14.46
C ARG A 292 -9.13 20.55 14.56
N PRO A 293 -10.13 19.68 14.80
CA PRO A 293 -9.86 18.26 14.97
C PRO A 293 -9.53 17.56 13.64
N SER A 294 -8.41 16.84 13.62
CA SER A 294 -8.14 15.83 12.61
C SER A 294 -9.08 14.63 12.77
N LEU A 295 -9.40 13.93 11.69
CA LEU A 295 -10.36 12.82 11.76
C LEU A 295 -9.76 11.59 12.45
N LEU A 296 -8.51 11.27 12.09
CA LEU A 296 -7.74 10.17 12.65
C LEU A 296 -6.31 10.63 12.91
N ALA A 297 -5.75 10.27 14.06
CA ALA A 297 -4.33 10.44 14.30
C ALA A 297 -3.71 9.30 15.10
N PHE A 298 -2.47 8.95 14.74
CA PHE A 298 -1.60 8.04 15.49
C PHE A 298 -0.27 8.74 15.78
N VAL A 299 0.16 8.70 17.04
CA VAL A 299 1.42 9.30 17.50
C VAL A 299 2.24 8.23 18.20
N ALA A 300 3.53 8.16 17.88
CA ALA A 300 4.50 7.25 18.51
C ALA A 300 4.01 5.79 18.56
N SER A 301 3.30 5.34 17.52
CA SER A 301 2.51 4.10 17.52
C SER A 301 3.07 3.09 16.52
N LYS A 302 2.77 1.80 16.70
CA LYS A 302 3.36 0.72 15.90
C LYS A 302 2.35 -0.33 15.45
N ASN A 303 2.51 -0.88 14.25
CA ASN A 303 1.62 -1.91 13.69
C ASN A 303 0.18 -1.39 13.61
N ILE A 304 -0.04 -0.45 12.69
CA ILE A 304 -1.33 0.20 12.47
C ILE A 304 -1.89 -0.25 11.13
N THR A 305 -3.15 -0.63 11.08
CA THR A 305 -3.86 -0.92 9.84
C THR A 305 -5.15 -0.12 9.76
N VAL A 306 -5.31 0.67 8.71
CA VAL A 306 -6.55 1.37 8.39
C VAL A 306 -7.02 0.87 7.04
N SER A 307 -8.12 0.12 7.03
CA SER A 307 -8.57 -0.54 5.81
C SER A 307 -10.07 -0.57 5.64
N ASN A 308 -10.56 -0.59 4.40
CA ASN A 308 -11.97 -0.80 4.09
C ASN A 308 -12.90 0.17 4.84
N ILE A 309 -12.60 1.48 4.85
CA ILE A 309 -13.46 2.50 5.49
C ILE A 309 -13.61 3.72 4.58
N THR A 310 -14.66 4.50 4.83
CA THR A 310 -14.87 5.81 4.20
C THR A 310 -14.63 6.93 5.22
N LEU A 311 -13.80 7.90 4.86
CA LEU A 311 -13.42 9.06 5.69
C LEU A 311 -13.97 10.32 5.03
N LEU A 312 -14.87 11.03 5.72
CA LEU A 312 -15.61 12.15 5.15
C LEU A 312 -15.46 13.42 5.98
N TYR A 313 -15.32 14.55 5.28
CA TYR A 313 -15.48 15.90 5.82
C TYR A 313 -14.73 16.12 7.14
N PRO A 314 -13.38 16.04 7.16
CA PRO A 314 -12.61 16.36 8.35
C PRO A 314 -12.69 17.87 8.63
N ALA A 315 -12.50 18.30 9.88
CA ALA A 315 -12.42 19.73 10.21
C ALA A 315 -11.02 20.31 9.89
N CYS A 316 -9.99 19.45 9.91
CA CYS A 316 -8.59 19.72 9.58
C CYS A 316 -8.03 18.57 8.71
N TRP A 317 -6.77 18.20 8.87
CA TRP A 317 -6.16 17.03 8.24
C TRP A 317 -6.99 15.75 8.45
N THR A 318 -7.11 14.92 7.43
CA THR A 318 -7.95 13.72 7.51
C THR A 318 -7.30 12.65 8.37
N GLN A 319 -6.10 12.21 8.01
CA GLN A 319 -5.38 11.13 8.69
C GLN A 319 -3.95 11.56 8.93
N VAL A 320 -3.47 11.44 10.17
CA VAL A 320 -2.15 11.95 10.55
C VAL A 320 -1.38 10.88 11.32
N TYR A 321 -0.21 10.53 10.84
CA TYR A 321 0.67 9.55 11.50
C TYR A 321 1.98 10.23 11.83
N ILE A 322 2.35 10.25 13.11
CA ILE A 322 3.53 10.96 13.62
C ILE A 322 4.42 9.96 14.36
N GLU A 323 5.70 9.89 14.00
CA GLU A 323 6.71 9.04 14.67
C GLU A 323 6.24 7.59 14.84
N SER A 324 5.58 7.07 13.81
CA SER A 324 4.93 5.76 13.84
C SER A 324 5.57 4.79 12.85
N GLU A 325 5.44 3.49 13.12
CA GLU A 325 6.15 2.44 12.38
C GLU A 325 5.21 1.29 11.98
N ASN A 326 5.43 0.71 10.81
CA ASN A 326 4.64 -0.40 10.26
C ASN A 326 3.16 -0.02 10.11
N ILE A 327 2.89 0.81 9.11
CA ILE A 327 1.58 1.40 8.84
C ILE A 327 1.07 0.86 7.51
N ILE A 328 -0.15 0.32 7.52
CA ILE A 328 -0.86 -0.16 6.33
C ILE A 328 -2.14 0.64 6.17
N ILE A 329 -2.28 1.36 5.06
CA ILE A 329 -3.49 2.08 4.67
C ILE A 329 -3.97 1.47 3.35
N GLN A 330 -5.11 0.77 3.38
CA GLN A 330 -5.52 -0.05 2.24
C GLN A 330 -7.03 0.05 1.93
N ASN A 331 -7.38 0.20 0.66
CA ASN A 331 -8.78 0.17 0.21
C ASN A 331 -9.69 1.13 0.99
N ILE A 332 -9.20 2.36 1.21
CA ILE A 332 -9.99 3.43 1.83
C ILE A 332 -10.52 4.40 0.79
N LYS A 333 -11.61 5.07 1.15
CA LYS A 333 -12.14 6.22 0.41
C LYS A 333 -12.05 7.45 1.28
N VAL A 334 -11.42 8.51 0.78
CA VAL A 334 -11.37 9.81 1.45
C VAL A 334 -12.14 10.82 0.61
N ASN A 335 -12.98 11.62 1.24
CA ASN A 335 -13.57 12.81 0.62
C ASN A 335 -13.62 13.95 1.64
N THR A 336 -12.77 14.96 1.43
CA THR A 336 -12.64 16.06 2.38
C THR A 336 -13.66 17.17 2.18
N GLY A 337 -14.46 17.16 1.12
CA GLY A 337 -15.20 18.34 0.67
C GLY A 337 -14.26 19.43 0.12
N LYS A 338 -14.79 20.64 -0.09
CA LYS A 338 -14.07 21.78 -0.73
C LYS A 338 -14.04 23.07 0.12
N LEU A 339 -14.57 23.03 1.34
CA LEU A 339 -15.10 24.23 2.00
C LEU A 339 -14.19 24.84 3.09
N SER A 340 -13.04 24.23 3.40
CA SER A 340 -12.11 24.75 4.42
C SER A 340 -10.68 24.28 4.12
N PRO A 341 -9.64 25.10 4.39
CA PRO A 341 -8.25 24.77 4.09
C PRO A 341 -7.68 23.66 4.99
N ASN A 342 -6.49 23.15 4.63
CA ASN A 342 -5.73 22.15 5.40
C ASN A 342 -6.51 20.86 5.58
N ARG A 343 -7.12 20.39 4.48
CA ARG A 343 -7.78 19.08 4.44
C ARG A 343 -7.04 18.17 3.49
N ASP A 344 -5.84 17.82 3.93
CA ASP A 344 -4.99 16.81 3.34
C ASP A 344 -5.67 15.44 3.47
N GLY A 345 -5.43 14.56 2.50
CA GLY A 345 -6.00 13.21 2.51
C GLY A 345 -5.30 12.28 3.50
N ILE A 346 -3.96 12.25 3.46
CA ILE A 346 -3.11 11.43 4.33
C ILE A 346 -1.82 12.19 4.61
N ASP A 347 -1.49 12.35 5.89
CA ASP A 347 -0.23 12.93 6.37
C ASP A 347 0.63 11.87 7.05
N ILE A 348 1.83 11.64 6.51
CA ILE A 348 2.83 10.74 7.06
C ILE A 348 4.01 11.58 7.54
N VAL A 349 4.24 11.60 8.85
CA VAL A 349 5.18 12.50 9.51
C VAL A 349 6.18 11.69 10.31
N ASP A 350 7.46 11.75 9.93
CA ASP A 350 8.53 11.03 10.61
C ASP A 350 8.22 9.53 10.82
N CYS A 351 7.73 8.82 9.78
CA CYS A 351 7.28 7.43 9.89
C CYS A 351 8.11 6.45 9.06
N HIS A 352 8.20 5.21 9.51
CA HIS A 352 8.95 4.13 8.86
C HIS A 352 8.08 2.94 8.49
N HIS A 353 8.40 2.25 7.38
CA HIS A 353 7.69 1.06 6.90
C HIS A 353 6.20 1.35 6.66
N VAL A 354 5.92 2.13 5.62
CA VAL A 354 4.56 2.60 5.31
C VAL A 354 4.11 2.04 3.96
N LEU A 355 2.95 1.36 3.95
CA LEU A 355 2.27 0.91 2.74
C LEU A 355 0.92 1.62 2.60
N ILE A 356 0.74 2.32 1.48
CA ILE A 356 -0.54 2.92 1.09
C ILE A 356 -0.96 2.33 -0.25
N GLU A 357 -2.07 1.59 -0.30
CA GLU A 357 -2.50 0.96 -1.56
C GLU A 357 -4.01 0.85 -1.77
N ASP A 358 -4.42 0.83 -3.04
CA ASP A 358 -5.81 0.65 -3.46
C ASP A 358 -6.76 1.75 -2.93
N CYS A 359 -6.25 2.96 -2.71
CA CYS A 359 -7.00 4.08 -2.13
C CYS A 359 -7.59 5.02 -3.19
N TYR A 360 -8.78 5.56 -2.91
CA TYR A 360 -9.37 6.66 -3.67
C TYR A 360 -9.47 7.90 -2.78
N ILE A 361 -8.69 8.92 -3.08
CA ILE A 361 -8.48 10.09 -2.22
C ILE A 361 -8.99 11.34 -2.94
N GLN A 362 -10.08 11.90 -2.44
CA GLN A 362 -10.58 13.21 -2.82
C GLN A 362 -10.22 14.23 -1.74
N SER A 363 -9.28 15.12 -2.04
CA SER A 363 -8.75 16.09 -1.06
C SER A 363 -8.81 17.53 -1.57
N GLU A 364 -9.05 18.46 -0.65
CA GLU A 364 -9.02 19.90 -0.88
C GLU A 364 -7.59 20.42 -0.85
N ASP A 365 -6.79 19.94 0.10
CA ASP A 365 -5.34 20.20 0.19
C ASP A 365 -4.57 18.97 -0.30
N ASP A 366 -3.31 18.76 0.07
CA ASP A 366 -2.48 17.67 -0.45
C ASP A 366 -3.18 16.28 -0.42
N GLY A 367 -3.07 15.50 -1.50
CA GLY A 367 -3.66 14.16 -1.57
C GLY A 367 -3.00 13.21 -0.58
N ILE A 368 -1.69 13.03 -0.74
CA ILE A 368 -0.82 12.38 0.25
C ILE A 368 0.38 13.29 0.48
N CYS A 369 0.59 13.68 1.73
CA CYS A 369 1.66 14.57 2.15
C CYS A 369 2.63 13.82 3.09
N PHE A 370 3.91 13.88 2.77
CA PHE A 370 4.99 13.36 3.60
C PHE A 370 5.73 14.52 4.22
N LYS A 371 5.75 14.59 5.54
CA LYS A 371 6.44 15.65 6.29
C LYS A 371 7.49 15.03 7.20
N SER A 372 8.42 15.85 7.67
CA SER A 372 9.36 15.49 8.72
C SER A 372 9.57 16.69 9.63
N GLY A 373 9.06 16.57 10.85
CA GLY A 373 9.18 17.60 11.88
C GLY A 373 10.35 17.37 12.82
N SER A 374 10.93 16.17 12.84
CA SER A 374 12.12 15.82 13.65
C SER A 374 13.28 15.34 12.77
N GLU A 375 14.40 14.96 13.39
CA GLU A 375 15.52 14.36 12.64
C GLU A 375 15.25 12.90 12.23
N TYR A 376 14.19 12.29 12.73
CA TYR A 376 13.85 10.89 12.47
C TYR A 376 13.52 10.68 10.99
N GLY A 377 12.70 11.54 10.40
CA GLY A 377 12.37 11.47 8.97
C GLY A 377 11.47 10.31 8.60
N CYS A 378 11.16 10.23 7.30
CA CYS A 378 10.39 9.15 6.72
C CYS A 378 11.29 8.24 5.87
N LYS A 379 11.06 6.93 6.01
CA LYS A 379 11.86 5.91 5.33
C LYS A 379 11.04 4.67 4.99
N ASP A 380 11.34 4.04 3.86
CA ASP A 380 10.72 2.80 3.40
C ASP A 380 9.21 2.96 3.25
N VAL A 381 8.85 3.72 2.21
CA VAL A 381 7.47 4.10 1.91
C VAL A 381 7.10 3.58 0.53
N VAL A 382 5.98 2.86 0.46
CA VAL A 382 5.39 2.38 -0.80
C VAL A 382 3.97 2.93 -0.93
N VAL A 383 3.70 3.60 -2.04
CA VAL A 383 2.36 4.08 -2.43
C VAL A 383 2.02 3.51 -3.79
N ARG A 384 0.95 2.72 -3.90
CA ARG A 384 0.60 2.10 -5.18
C ARG A 384 -0.88 1.89 -5.45
N ARG A 385 -1.28 1.90 -6.72
CA ARG A 385 -2.68 1.67 -7.15
C ARG A 385 -3.67 2.64 -6.50
N CYS A 386 -3.25 3.90 -6.35
CA CYS A 386 -4.07 4.94 -5.75
C CYS A 386 -4.53 5.95 -6.80
N THR A 387 -5.72 6.54 -6.58
CA THR A 387 -6.18 7.71 -7.31
C THR A 387 -6.26 8.90 -6.38
N MET A 388 -5.58 9.98 -6.76
CA MET A 388 -5.61 11.27 -6.08
C MET A 388 -6.40 12.25 -6.95
N ASP A 389 -7.57 12.63 -6.47
CA ASP A 389 -8.47 13.57 -7.13
C ASP A 389 -8.55 14.85 -6.31
N LYS A 390 -7.93 15.91 -6.84
CA LYS A 390 -7.87 17.22 -6.17
C LYS A 390 -9.12 18.07 -6.36
N LEU A 391 -10.22 17.47 -6.81
CA LEU A 391 -11.55 18.07 -6.79
C LEU A 391 -11.69 19.37 -7.62
N ASN A 392 -10.72 19.68 -8.48
CA ASN A 392 -10.59 20.96 -9.20
C ASN A 392 -10.54 22.18 -8.27
N VAL A 393 -9.95 22.02 -7.09
CA VAL A 393 -9.65 23.14 -6.18
C VAL A 393 -8.34 23.82 -6.58
N MET A 394 -8.11 25.02 -6.05
CA MET A 394 -6.91 25.82 -6.36
C MET A 394 -5.77 25.59 -5.36
N ALA A 395 -5.88 24.58 -4.51
CA ALA A 395 -4.99 24.29 -3.39
C ALA A 395 -4.54 22.82 -3.37
N GLY A 396 -3.38 22.59 -2.75
CA GLY A 396 -2.77 21.27 -2.57
C GLY A 396 -2.31 20.59 -3.85
N ASN A 397 -1.47 19.58 -3.66
CA ASN A 397 -0.85 18.77 -4.70
C ASN A 397 -1.37 17.33 -4.65
N CYS A 398 -1.17 16.51 -5.68
CA CYS A 398 -1.59 15.11 -5.58
C CYS A 398 -0.67 14.32 -4.63
N ILE A 399 0.64 14.48 -4.80
CA ILE A 399 1.69 13.93 -3.92
C ILE A 399 2.64 15.05 -3.54
N LYS A 400 2.99 15.13 -2.25
CA LYS A 400 3.98 16.07 -1.74
C LYS A 400 4.94 15.42 -0.76
N LEU A 401 6.25 15.58 -0.99
CA LEU A 401 7.28 15.42 0.02
C LEU A 401 7.68 16.83 0.48
N GLY A 402 7.52 17.12 1.76
CA GLY A 402 7.59 18.46 2.34
C GLY A 402 6.21 19.05 2.65
N THR A 403 6.06 20.36 2.85
CA THR A 403 7.12 21.36 2.84
C THR A 403 7.98 21.30 4.10
N ASP A 404 7.40 20.87 5.23
CA ASP A 404 8.15 20.64 6.46
C ASP A 404 9.01 19.39 6.31
N GLY A 405 10.33 19.62 6.19
CA GLY A 405 11.31 18.59 5.88
C GLY A 405 12.59 18.84 6.66
N LEU A 406 12.57 18.49 7.94
CA LEU A 406 13.71 18.67 8.87
C LEU A 406 14.69 17.49 8.85
N GLY A 407 14.15 16.27 8.80
CA GLY A 407 14.86 15.00 8.86
C GLY A 407 15.23 14.48 7.48
N SER A 408 14.61 13.37 7.06
CA SER A 408 14.91 12.73 5.77
C SER A 408 13.66 12.19 5.08
N PHE A 409 13.73 12.03 3.76
CA PHE A 409 12.77 11.29 2.94
C PHE A 409 13.59 10.33 2.08
N VAL A 410 13.72 9.07 2.52
CA VAL A 410 14.62 8.09 1.89
C VAL A 410 13.89 6.79 1.57
N ASP A 411 14.18 6.19 0.42
CA ASP A 411 13.59 4.92 -0.03
C ASP A 411 12.07 5.01 -0.21
N PHE A 412 11.64 5.74 -1.25
CA PHE A 412 10.24 5.90 -1.61
C PHE A 412 9.93 5.25 -2.96
N GLU A 413 8.86 4.48 -3.03
CA GLU A 413 8.30 3.94 -4.27
C GLU A 413 6.84 4.39 -4.46
N PHE A 414 6.59 5.08 -5.57
CA PHE A 414 5.27 5.46 -6.05
C PHE A 414 5.00 4.73 -7.36
N SER A 415 3.95 3.91 -7.42
CA SER A 415 3.65 3.13 -8.63
C SER A 415 2.16 3.01 -8.95
N ASP A 416 1.81 2.99 -10.24
CA ASP A 416 0.45 2.76 -10.72
C ASP A 416 -0.57 3.80 -10.18
N LEU A 417 -0.28 5.08 -10.39
CA LEU A 417 -1.05 6.18 -9.81
C LEU A 417 -1.84 6.96 -10.86
N LYS A 418 -3.05 7.39 -10.46
CA LYS A 418 -3.85 8.34 -11.23
C LYS A 418 -3.95 9.67 -10.49
N LEU A 419 -3.35 10.72 -11.05
CA LEU A 419 -3.20 12.03 -10.42
C LEU A 419 -4.03 13.04 -11.21
N ILE A 420 -5.15 13.48 -10.65
CA ILE A 420 -6.14 14.25 -11.41
C ILE A 420 -6.64 15.50 -10.70
N ASN A 421 -7.05 16.48 -11.51
CA ASN A 421 -7.82 17.64 -11.08
C ASN A 421 -7.08 18.60 -10.12
N ALA A 422 -5.74 18.61 -10.12
CA ALA A 422 -4.92 19.59 -9.38
C ALA A 422 -4.87 20.91 -10.17
N TYR A 423 -6.02 21.57 -10.32
CA TYR A 423 -6.27 22.53 -11.40
C TYR A 423 -5.31 23.74 -11.47
N ALA A 424 -4.80 24.23 -10.34
CA ALA A 424 -3.84 25.34 -10.31
C ALA A 424 -2.49 24.95 -9.69
N GLN A 425 -2.29 23.66 -9.45
CA GLN A 425 -1.22 23.11 -8.62
C GLN A 425 -0.55 21.93 -9.30
N THR A 426 0.38 21.30 -8.60
CA THR A 426 1.29 20.31 -9.16
C THR A 426 0.79 18.90 -8.86
N ALA A 427 0.95 18.01 -9.84
CA ALA A 427 0.68 16.60 -9.62
C ALA A 427 1.67 16.00 -8.62
N ILE A 428 2.97 16.21 -8.83
CA ILE A 428 4.03 15.59 -8.02
C ILE A 428 5.03 16.63 -7.52
N VAL A 429 5.21 16.69 -6.21
CA VAL A 429 6.07 17.66 -5.52
C VAL A 429 7.12 16.98 -4.64
N ILE A 430 8.37 17.43 -4.75
CA ILE A 430 9.50 17.02 -3.92
C ILE A 430 10.24 18.26 -3.41
N GLU A 431 10.18 18.51 -2.11
CA GLU A 431 10.73 19.71 -1.50
C GLU A 431 11.64 19.41 -0.31
N SER A 432 12.86 19.94 -0.35
CA SER A 432 13.74 20.01 0.81
C SER A 432 13.91 21.47 1.22
N MET A 433 13.17 21.90 2.25
CA MET A 433 13.12 23.31 2.65
C MET A 433 13.77 23.64 3.99
N ASP A 434 13.82 22.67 4.90
CA ASP A 434 14.26 22.86 6.30
C ASP A 434 15.45 21.97 6.65
N GLY A 435 16.17 21.52 5.63
CA GLY A 435 17.36 20.69 5.78
C GLY A 435 17.18 19.22 5.43
N ALA A 436 16.04 18.79 4.89
CA ALA A 436 15.79 17.38 4.57
C ALA A 436 16.90 16.76 3.71
N LEU A 437 17.27 15.53 4.03
CA LEU A 437 17.98 14.67 3.08
C LEU A 437 16.94 13.87 2.31
N ILE A 438 16.84 14.10 1.00
CA ILE A 438 15.93 13.39 0.09
C ILE A 438 16.77 12.53 -0.84
N ASP A 439 16.58 11.21 -0.78
CA ASP A 439 17.36 10.27 -1.59
C ASP A 439 16.56 9.02 -1.98
N ASN A 440 16.85 8.47 -3.16
CA ASN A 440 16.24 7.25 -3.68
C ASN A 440 14.70 7.32 -3.75
N ILE A 441 14.21 8.23 -4.61
CA ILE A 441 12.78 8.42 -4.85
C ILE A 441 12.44 7.85 -6.23
N GLN A 442 11.54 6.87 -6.26
CA GLN A 442 11.15 6.14 -7.47
C GLN A 442 9.67 6.40 -7.76
N ILE A 443 9.35 6.98 -8.92
CA ILE A 443 7.97 7.32 -9.30
C ILE A 443 7.69 6.75 -10.69
N ARG A 444 6.79 5.77 -10.79
CA ARG A 444 6.64 4.93 -11.98
C ARG A 444 5.18 4.71 -12.36
N ASN A 445 4.91 4.56 -13.65
CA ASN A 445 3.59 4.17 -14.16
C ASN A 445 2.46 5.11 -13.67
N CYS A 446 2.60 6.41 -13.90
CA CYS A 446 1.62 7.40 -13.46
C CYS A 446 0.88 8.04 -14.65
N ASP A 447 -0.43 8.23 -14.49
CA ASP A 447 -1.24 9.05 -15.40
C ASP A 447 -1.61 10.37 -14.71
N ILE A 448 -1.19 11.48 -15.31
CA ILE A 448 -1.48 12.85 -14.89
C ILE A 448 -2.52 13.44 -15.83
N GLU A 449 -3.61 14.00 -15.28
CA GLU A 449 -4.66 14.56 -16.11
C GLU A 449 -5.33 15.76 -15.45
N ASN A 450 -5.55 16.85 -16.19
CA ASN A 450 -6.27 18.02 -15.68
C ASN A 450 -5.59 18.64 -14.43
N CYS A 451 -4.26 18.74 -14.47
CA CYS A 451 -3.42 19.36 -13.45
C CYS A 451 -2.77 20.64 -13.98
N GLY A 452 -2.36 21.56 -13.10
CA GLY A 452 -1.70 22.81 -13.49
C GLY A 452 -0.24 22.61 -13.90
N GLN A 453 0.48 21.75 -13.20
CA GLN A 453 1.89 21.45 -13.44
C GLN A 453 2.15 19.95 -13.22
N ALA A 454 3.10 19.37 -13.96
CA ALA A 454 3.44 17.96 -13.81
C ALA A 454 4.35 17.72 -12.59
N PHE A 455 5.53 18.34 -12.57
CA PHE A 455 6.54 18.11 -11.55
C PHE A 455 7.06 19.41 -10.93
N PHE A 456 7.28 19.39 -9.63
CA PHE A 456 7.94 20.46 -8.88
C PHE A 456 9.00 19.86 -7.95
N ILE A 457 10.27 20.20 -8.17
CA ILE A 457 11.39 19.76 -7.34
C ILE A 457 12.16 20.99 -6.90
N LEU A 458 12.18 21.24 -5.60
CA LEU A 458 12.82 22.41 -5.02
C LEU A 458 13.70 22.03 -3.83
N LEU A 459 14.98 22.37 -3.92
CA LEU A 459 15.86 22.48 -2.75
C LEU A 459 15.94 23.96 -2.36
N GLY A 460 15.52 24.29 -1.15
CA GLY A 460 15.54 25.65 -0.61
C GLY A 460 16.04 25.72 0.84
N ASP A 461 16.00 26.92 1.42
CA ASP A 461 16.48 27.19 2.78
C ASP A 461 15.55 28.15 3.53
N ARG A 462 14.51 27.63 4.18
CA ARG A 462 13.65 28.42 5.08
C ARG A 462 14.29 28.64 6.46
N LYS A 463 15.42 27.98 6.75
CA LYS A 463 16.14 28.03 8.04
C LYS A 463 15.29 27.61 9.25
N ARG A 464 14.19 26.90 9.06
CA ARG A 464 13.38 26.34 10.16
C ARG A 464 14.12 25.16 10.79
N THR A 465 14.10 25.08 12.12
CA THR A 465 14.75 23.99 12.88
C THR A 465 14.06 23.77 14.23
N VAL A 466 14.51 22.77 14.99
CA VAL A 466 14.12 22.52 16.40
C VAL A 466 15.13 23.16 17.37
N PRO A 467 14.76 23.37 18.65
CA PRO A 467 15.70 23.85 19.67
C PRO A 467 17.00 23.02 19.68
N ASP A 468 18.11 23.68 20.00
CA ASP A 468 19.45 23.09 20.11
C ASP A 468 20.05 22.48 18.83
N ARG A 469 19.33 22.52 17.71
CA ARG A 469 19.83 22.12 16.39
C ARG A 469 20.08 23.34 15.50
N LYS A 470 21.27 23.43 14.90
CA LYS A 470 21.57 24.48 13.90
C LYS A 470 20.82 24.21 12.59
N PRO A 471 20.19 25.22 11.97
CA PRO A 471 19.63 25.08 10.63
C PRO A 471 20.70 24.61 9.64
N ARG A 472 20.30 23.78 8.68
CA ARG A 472 21.15 23.31 7.59
C ARG A 472 20.39 23.34 6.28
N ILE A 473 21.12 23.45 5.18
CA ILE A 473 20.58 23.23 3.85
C ILE A 473 20.54 21.73 3.61
N GLY A 474 19.45 21.26 3.00
CA GLY A 474 19.23 19.84 2.72
C GLY A 474 19.91 19.38 1.44
N THR A 475 19.50 18.22 0.96
CA THR A 475 19.95 17.65 -0.32
C THR A 475 18.79 16.95 -1.01
N ILE A 476 18.78 16.98 -2.33
CA ILE A 476 17.90 16.15 -3.15
C ILE A 476 18.79 15.39 -4.13
N SER A 477 18.78 14.06 -4.02
CA SER A 477 19.55 13.16 -4.89
C SER A 477 18.76 11.94 -5.34
N ASN A 478 19.14 11.37 -6.48
CA ASN A 478 18.65 10.08 -6.96
C ASN A 478 17.12 10.00 -7.06
N VAL A 479 16.54 10.88 -7.87
CA VAL A 479 15.10 10.93 -8.15
C VAL A 479 14.84 10.40 -9.56
N TYR A 480 13.99 9.39 -9.67
CA TYR A 480 13.74 8.68 -10.91
C TYR A 480 12.24 8.65 -11.23
N PHE A 481 11.90 9.19 -12.40
CA PHE A 481 10.56 9.19 -12.98
C PHE A 481 10.53 8.29 -14.20
N GLU A 482 9.58 7.35 -14.26
CA GLU A 482 9.48 6.40 -15.36
C GLU A 482 8.04 6.12 -15.81
N ASN A 483 7.83 6.02 -17.12
CA ASN A 483 6.54 5.64 -17.71
C ASN A 483 5.39 6.54 -17.21
N ILE A 484 5.57 7.86 -17.32
CA ILE A 484 4.56 8.84 -16.89
C ILE A 484 3.93 9.49 -18.10
N LYS A 485 2.59 9.51 -18.13
CA LYS A 485 1.81 10.19 -19.16
C LYS A 485 1.06 11.37 -18.57
N GLY A 486 1.05 12.50 -19.26
CA GLY A 486 0.36 13.71 -18.81
C GLY A 486 -0.42 14.38 -19.93
N ARG A 487 -1.70 14.71 -19.68
CA ARG A 487 -2.61 15.34 -20.67
C ARG A 487 -3.50 16.41 -20.05
N ARG A 488 -4.06 17.30 -20.88
CA ARG A 488 -5.03 18.32 -20.46
C ARG A 488 -4.51 19.23 -19.35
N PHE A 489 -3.26 19.69 -19.44
CA PHE A 489 -2.74 20.61 -18.41
C PHE A 489 -3.52 21.93 -18.45
N THR A 490 -3.90 22.43 -17.27
CA THR A 490 -4.82 23.56 -17.12
C THR A 490 -4.11 24.91 -17.11
N GLN A 491 -2.81 24.92 -16.79
CA GLN A 491 -1.97 26.10 -16.71
C GLN A 491 -0.80 26.03 -17.71
N GLN A 492 -0.22 27.18 -18.04
CA GLN A 492 0.99 27.28 -18.87
C GLN A 492 2.30 27.12 -18.08
N PHE A 493 2.22 26.51 -16.89
CA PHE A 493 3.36 26.34 -15.99
C PHE A 493 4.22 25.15 -16.44
N PRO A 494 5.53 25.36 -16.69
CA PRO A 494 6.44 24.25 -16.93
C PRO A 494 6.73 23.52 -15.61
N SER A 495 7.22 22.30 -15.68
CA SER A 495 7.82 21.64 -14.51
C SER A 495 9.08 22.37 -14.08
N ILE A 496 9.29 22.52 -12.77
CA ILE A 496 10.46 23.20 -12.19
C ILE A 496 11.32 22.19 -11.45
N ILE A 497 12.63 22.21 -11.73
CA ILE A 497 13.64 21.45 -11.00
C ILE A 497 14.75 22.42 -10.65
N THR A 498 14.82 22.85 -9.38
CA THR A 498 15.81 23.85 -9.00
C THR A 498 16.41 23.63 -7.62
N GLY A 499 17.74 23.65 -7.56
CA GLY A 499 18.49 23.92 -6.34
C GLY A 499 18.52 25.41 -6.00
N ILE A 500 19.44 25.77 -5.11
CA ILE A 500 19.85 27.16 -4.84
C ILE A 500 21.34 27.30 -5.12
N ASN A 501 21.80 28.53 -5.33
CA ASN A 501 23.22 28.80 -5.57
C ASN A 501 24.13 28.13 -4.53
N GLY A 502 25.12 27.36 -5.02
CA GLY A 502 26.06 26.59 -4.19
C GLY A 502 25.55 25.22 -3.71
N HIS A 503 24.27 24.90 -3.92
CA HIS A 503 23.63 23.66 -3.49
C HIS A 503 22.80 23.06 -4.62
N ASN A 504 23.45 22.21 -5.42
CA ASN A 504 22.83 21.62 -6.59
C ASN A 504 22.02 20.36 -6.25
N ILE A 505 20.89 20.19 -6.94
CA ILE A 505 20.17 18.92 -7.01
C ILE A 505 21.02 17.92 -7.81
N GLN A 506 21.02 16.65 -7.39
CA GLN A 506 21.90 15.63 -7.96
C GLN A 506 21.10 14.47 -8.57
N ASN A 507 21.42 14.09 -9.80
CA ASN A 507 20.97 12.86 -10.42
C ASN A 507 19.43 12.70 -10.47
N VAL A 508 18.79 13.52 -11.31
CA VAL A 508 17.35 13.42 -11.62
C VAL A 508 17.18 12.79 -13.00
N THR A 509 16.38 11.74 -13.11
CA THR A 509 16.13 11.07 -14.39
C THR A 509 14.65 11.01 -14.71
N PHE A 510 14.33 11.40 -15.94
CA PHE A 510 13.03 11.28 -16.57
C PHE A 510 13.15 10.28 -17.73
N GLU A 511 12.55 9.12 -17.59
CA GLU A 511 12.58 8.04 -18.59
C GLU A 511 11.16 7.70 -19.08
N ASN A 512 10.98 7.56 -20.39
CA ASN A 512 9.68 7.21 -20.99
C ASN A 512 8.55 8.16 -20.57
N ILE A 513 8.81 9.46 -20.61
CA ILE A 513 7.84 10.50 -20.23
C ILE A 513 7.09 10.98 -21.48
N ASP A 514 5.77 10.96 -21.46
CA ASP A 514 4.92 11.47 -22.55
C ASP A 514 3.98 12.56 -22.03
N LEU A 515 4.32 13.83 -22.28
CA LEU A 515 3.52 14.98 -21.83
C LEU A 515 2.98 15.77 -23.03
N GLU A 516 1.69 16.10 -22.98
CA GLU A 516 1.03 17.08 -23.84
C GLU A 516 0.58 18.24 -22.95
N LEU A 517 1.40 19.29 -22.89
CA LEU A 517 1.22 20.44 -22.01
C LEU A 517 0.36 21.51 -22.66
N LYS A 518 -0.18 22.46 -21.90
CA LYS A 518 -1.08 23.49 -22.44
C LYS A 518 -0.44 24.34 -23.54
N GLY A 519 0.77 24.86 -23.28
CA GLY A 519 1.46 25.77 -24.20
C GLY A 519 0.71 27.09 -24.45
N GLY A 520 1.02 27.75 -25.56
CA GLY A 520 0.34 28.97 -26.02
C GLY A 520 1.03 30.30 -25.65
N ILE A 521 2.19 30.27 -24.99
CA ILE A 521 2.95 31.49 -24.68
C ILE A 521 3.83 31.88 -25.88
N ARG A 522 3.80 33.17 -26.25
CA ARG A 522 4.53 33.68 -27.43
C ARG A 522 5.84 34.38 -27.10
N SER A 523 5.96 34.91 -25.89
CA SER A 523 7.17 35.57 -25.42
C SER A 523 7.12 35.65 -23.91
N THR A 524 8.26 35.46 -23.27
CA THR A 524 8.47 35.75 -21.86
C THR A 524 9.60 36.76 -21.76
N ASP A 525 9.46 37.75 -20.88
CA ASP A 525 10.53 38.68 -20.51
C ASP A 525 11.17 38.26 -19.17
N GLN A 526 10.95 37.01 -18.76
CA GLN A 526 11.33 36.54 -17.44
C GLN A 526 12.86 36.51 -17.30
N SER A 527 13.36 37.29 -16.35
CA SER A 527 14.73 37.21 -15.85
C SER A 527 14.99 35.83 -15.23
N VAL A 528 16.27 35.52 -15.01
CA VAL A 528 16.69 34.33 -14.26
C VAL A 528 15.86 34.19 -12.97
N MET A 529 15.17 33.07 -12.82
CA MET A 529 14.30 32.79 -11.67
C MET A 529 15.09 32.08 -10.57
N GLU A 530 15.12 32.70 -9.40
CA GLU A 530 15.67 32.13 -8.16
C GLU A 530 14.54 31.89 -7.16
N TYR A 531 14.72 30.95 -6.24
CA TYR A 531 13.79 30.81 -5.12
C TYR A 531 13.93 32.00 -4.16
N GLU A 532 12.90 32.84 -4.10
CA GLU A 532 12.90 34.10 -3.35
C GLU A 532 12.50 33.97 -1.86
N GLY A 533 12.38 32.74 -1.33
CA GLY A 533 12.01 32.53 0.08
C GLY A 533 10.51 32.64 0.41
N LYS A 534 9.64 32.83 -0.59
CA LYS A 534 8.17 32.74 -0.44
C LYS A 534 7.74 31.29 -0.24
N TYR A 535 6.50 31.05 0.21
CA TYR A 535 6.00 29.68 0.38
C TYR A 535 6.14 28.88 -0.94
N PRO A 536 6.79 27.70 -0.92
CA PRO A 536 7.19 26.99 -2.13
C PRO A 536 5.98 26.24 -2.71
N GLU A 537 5.40 26.81 -3.75
CA GLU A 537 4.42 26.13 -4.59
C GLU A 537 4.85 26.31 -6.04
N GLY A 538 4.70 25.28 -6.86
CA GLY A 538 5.22 25.28 -8.23
C GLY A 538 4.65 26.42 -9.08
N ASN A 539 3.40 26.80 -8.85
CA ASN A 539 2.76 27.92 -9.53
C ASN A 539 3.36 29.30 -9.18
N ARG A 540 4.18 29.42 -8.13
CA ARG A 540 4.85 30.68 -7.75
C ARG A 540 6.00 31.04 -8.71
N PHE A 541 6.50 30.08 -9.47
CA PHE A 541 7.48 30.33 -10.53
C PHE A 541 6.82 30.87 -11.81
N GLY A 542 5.49 30.75 -11.92
CA GLY A 542 4.71 31.28 -13.02
C GLY A 542 5.12 30.70 -14.38
N GLU A 543 4.96 31.52 -15.41
CA GLU A 543 5.34 31.20 -16.77
C GLU A 543 6.84 31.44 -16.96
N THR A 544 7.63 30.37 -16.98
CA THR A 544 9.06 30.50 -17.24
C THR A 544 9.41 30.56 -18.72
N ASN A 545 10.70 30.73 -19.02
CA ASN A 545 11.26 30.69 -20.38
C ASN A 545 11.15 29.30 -21.05
N ALA A 546 10.72 28.25 -20.32
CA ALA A 546 10.38 26.94 -20.89
C ALA A 546 8.87 26.71 -20.89
N TYR A 547 8.36 25.93 -21.84
CA TYR A 547 6.97 25.46 -21.77
C TYR A 547 6.81 24.12 -21.05
N ALA A 548 7.87 23.30 -20.92
CA ALA A 548 7.78 21.97 -20.30
C ALA A 548 8.68 21.79 -19.08
N PHE A 549 9.97 22.12 -19.17
CA PHE A 549 10.95 21.92 -18.10
C PHE A 549 11.87 23.13 -17.96
N PHE A 550 11.84 23.74 -16.78
CA PHE A 550 12.86 24.70 -16.35
C PHE A 550 13.74 24.03 -15.30
N VAL A 551 15.03 23.90 -15.61
CA VAL A 551 15.99 23.16 -14.78
C VAL A 551 17.14 24.09 -14.40
N ARG A 552 17.39 24.22 -13.10
CA ARG A 552 18.44 25.09 -12.57
C ARG A 552 19.20 24.49 -11.39
N HIS A 553 20.44 24.92 -11.17
CA HIS A 553 21.27 24.51 -10.03
C HIS A 553 21.26 22.98 -9.86
N THR A 554 21.68 22.28 -10.91
CA THR A 554 21.57 20.81 -10.97
C THR A 554 22.87 20.21 -11.49
N ASP A 555 23.38 19.20 -10.81
CA ASP A 555 24.61 18.51 -11.22
C ASP A 555 24.38 17.59 -12.42
N GLU A 556 23.32 16.78 -12.38
CA GLU A 556 22.97 15.88 -13.46
C GLU A 556 21.46 15.74 -13.60
N VAL A 557 20.96 15.96 -14.82
CA VAL A 557 19.57 15.67 -15.21
C VAL A 557 19.54 14.95 -16.55
N SER A 558 18.70 13.91 -16.63
CA SER A 558 18.55 13.06 -17.81
C SER A 558 17.11 13.01 -18.29
N PHE A 559 16.91 13.16 -19.60
CA PHE A 559 15.66 12.93 -20.31
C PHE A 559 15.89 11.83 -21.34
N ILE A 560 15.26 10.67 -21.15
CA ILE A 560 15.50 9.46 -21.94
C ILE A 560 14.17 9.01 -22.53
N ASN A 561 14.07 8.95 -23.86
CA ASN A 561 12.84 8.56 -24.55
C ASN A 561 11.62 9.40 -24.12
N CYS A 562 11.80 10.71 -24.01
CA CYS A 562 10.76 11.65 -23.62
C CYS A 562 10.05 12.23 -24.86
N LYS A 563 8.72 12.12 -24.90
CA LYS A 563 7.86 12.75 -25.90
C LYS A 563 7.15 13.95 -25.28
N ILE A 564 7.61 15.15 -25.60
CA ILE A 564 7.11 16.40 -25.04
C ILE A 564 6.46 17.24 -26.13
N ASN A 565 5.18 17.57 -25.97
CA ASN A 565 4.42 18.39 -26.90
C ASN A 565 3.63 19.46 -26.15
N ALA A 566 3.16 20.46 -26.89
CA ALA A 566 2.23 21.47 -26.43
C ALA A 566 0.93 21.39 -27.25
N GLU A 567 -0.23 21.50 -26.60
CA GLU A 567 -1.56 21.56 -27.23
C GLU A 567 -1.70 22.84 -28.07
N GLU A 568 -1.32 23.97 -27.49
CA GLU A 568 -1.25 25.26 -28.18
C GLU A 568 0.20 25.57 -28.59
N ASN A 569 0.38 26.16 -29.77
CA ASN A 569 1.70 26.55 -30.27
C ASN A 569 2.40 27.52 -29.30
N ASP A 570 3.48 27.06 -28.67
CA ASP A 570 4.30 27.80 -27.71
C ASP A 570 5.65 28.14 -28.36
N LEU A 571 6.08 29.40 -28.25
CA LEU A 571 7.34 29.86 -28.83
C LEU A 571 8.54 29.64 -27.91
N ARG A 572 8.30 29.30 -26.64
CA ARG A 572 9.36 28.89 -25.72
C ARG A 572 9.92 27.53 -26.15
N PRO A 573 11.18 27.22 -25.87
CA PRO A 573 11.67 25.85 -25.98
C PRO A 573 11.02 24.95 -24.91
N TRP A 574 11.01 23.65 -25.15
CA TRP A 574 10.47 22.68 -24.20
C TRP A 574 11.34 22.60 -22.93
N LEU A 575 12.65 22.77 -23.07
CA LEU A 575 13.62 22.68 -21.99
C LEU A 575 14.50 23.93 -21.94
N ILE A 576 14.60 24.53 -20.76
CA ILE A 576 15.60 25.56 -20.43
C ILE A 576 16.48 25.02 -19.30
N PRO A 577 17.76 24.70 -19.57
CA PRO A 577 18.76 24.41 -18.56
C PRO A 577 19.58 25.65 -18.21
N GLU A 578 19.70 25.99 -16.94
CA GLU A 578 20.57 27.07 -16.44
C GLU A 578 21.42 26.58 -15.26
N ASP A 579 22.73 26.84 -15.24
CA ASP A 579 23.60 26.27 -14.19
C ASP A 579 23.41 24.75 -13.99
N VAL A 580 23.38 24.02 -15.11
CA VAL A 580 23.30 22.57 -15.16
C VAL A 580 24.65 22.02 -15.59
N LYS A 581 25.33 21.24 -14.73
CA LYS A 581 26.67 20.73 -15.04
C LYS A 581 26.64 19.64 -16.13
N LYS A 582 25.65 18.75 -16.08
CA LYS A 582 25.47 17.68 -17.06
C LYS A 582 24.01 17.49 -17.40
N LEU A 583 23.69 17.70 -18.68
CA LEU A 583 22.38 17.46 -19.25
C LEU A 583 22.48 16.31 -20.26
N ILE A 584 21.64 15.29 -20.10
CA ILE A 584 21.49 14.19 -21.05
C ILE A 584 20.10 14.25 -21.67
N VAL A 585 20.03 14.28 -23.00
CA VAL A 585 18.77 14.14 -23.76
C VAL A 585 19.01 13.05 -24.81
N LYS A 586 18.27 11.95 -24.73
CA LYS A 586 18.45 10.75 -25.57
C LYS A 586 17.14 10.22 -26.15
#